data_AF-A0A432M948-F1
#
_entry.id   AF-A0A432M948-F1
#
_cell.length_a   1.000
_cell.length_b   1.000
_cell.length_c   1.000
_cell.angle_alpha   90.00
_cell.angle_beta   90.00
_cell.angle_gamma   90.00
#
_symmetry.space_group_name_H-M   'P 1'
#
loop_
_entity.id
_entity.type
_entity.pdbx_description
1 polymer ?
#
loop_
_entity_poly.entity_id
_entity_poly.type
_entity_poly.pdbx_seq_one_letter_code
_entity_poly.pdbx_strand_id
1 'polypeptide(L)'
;MATSFDLKHLQVMREHLFKKVFDWVGELRTIDISKGARRLASWPYIVSDSKVLFAALARERANLSNASLDEFALRAVYYMGEINALHPFREGNGRTQREFISQLAKEAGYKISWSGISPLEVIAASAASMPGEEVPLYALTETRCIVRHPRHTLIFA
;
A
#
# COMPACT_ATOMS: atom_id res chain seq x y z
N MET A 1 14.82 -12.54 1.84
CA MET A 1 15.28 -11.30 2.48
C MET A 1 14.14 -10.78 3.34
N ALA A 2 14.41 -10.34 4.56
CA ALA A 2 13.38 -9.72 5.41
C ALA A 2 12.91 -8.41 4.76
N THR A 3 11.61 -8.20 4.66
CA THR A 3 10.98 -7.01 4.09
C THR A 3 10.91 -5.91 5.16
N SER A 4 11.53 -4.76 4.89
CA SER A 4 11.64 -3.66 5.87
C SER A 4 10.42 -2.73 5.91
N PHE A 5 9.53 -2.80 4.91
CA PHE A 5 8.35 -1.93 4.76
C PHE A 5 8.65 -0.44 4.94
N ASP A 6 9.74 0.02 4.31
CA ASP A 6 10.15 1.41 4.25
C ASP A 6 10.07 1.98 2.81
N LEU A 7 10.51 3.23 2.64
CA LEU A 7 10.54 3.88 1.33
C LEU A 7 11.44 3.12 0.34
N LYS A 8 12.58 2.58 0.79
CA LYS A 8 13.49 1.84 -0.07
C LYS A 8 12.86 0.55 -0.57
N HIS A 9 12.12 -0.15 0.29
CA HIS A 9 11.34 -1.32 -0.08
C HIS A 9 10.29 -0.97 -1.14
N LEU A 10 9.57 0.15 -0.97
CA LEU A 10 8.59 0.61 -1.95
C LEU A 10 9.26 0.96 -3.30
N GLN A 11 10.44 1.58 -3.30
CA GLN A 11 11.22 1.86 -4.51
C GLN A 11 11.67 0.58 -5.22
N VAL A 12 12.22 -0.39 -4.48
CA VAL A 12 12.64 -1.70 -5.02
C VAL A 12 11.46 -2.46 -5.61
N MET A 13 10.30 -2.40 -4.96
CA MET A 13 9.07 -3.01 -5.46
C MET A 13 8.61 -2.37 -6.76
N ARG A 14 8.59 -1.02 -6.84
CA ARG A 14 8.30 -0.33 -8.09
C ARG A 14 9.29 -0.74 -9.17
N GLU A 15 10.57 -0.82 -8.82
CA GLU A 15 11.60 -1.23 -9.76
C GLU A 15 11.33 -2.61 -10.35
N HIS A 16 11.06 -3.58 -9.49
CA HIS A 16 10.72 -4.93 -9.89
C HIS A 16 9.53 -4.97 -10.84
N LEU A 17 8.47 -4.22 -10.55
CA LEU A 17 7.23 -4.18 -11.33
C LEU A 17 7.39 -3.51 -12.70
N PHE A 18 8.31 -2.56 -12.84
CA PHE A 18 8.34 -1.64 -13.98
C PHE A 18 9.65 -1.58 -14.76
N LYS A 19 10.72 -2.27 -14.33
CA LYS A 19 12.03 -2.26 -14.99
C LYS A 19 12.06 -2.70 -16.45
N LYS A 20 10.99 -3.34 -16.94
CA LYS A 20 10.85 -3.75 -18.36
C LYS A 20 10.01 -2.78 -19.20
N VAL A 21 9.45 -1.74 -18.57
CA VAL A 21 8.47 -0.83 -19.20
C VAL A 21 8.97 0.62 -19.21
N PHE A 22 9.74 1.02 -18.20
CA PHE A 22 10.31 2.36 -18.12
C PHE A 22 11.82 2.27 -17.97
N ASP A 23 12.54 3.25 -18.52
CA ASP A 23 14.00 3.37 -18.35
C ASP A 23 14.37 4.08 -17.03
N TRP A 24 13.43 4.87 -16.48
CA TRP A 24 13.55 5.57 -15.20
C TRP A 24 12.90 4.74 -14.09
N VAL A 25 13.72 3.95 -13.38
CA VAL A 25 13.19 2.88 -12.54
C VAL A 25 13.57 3.04 -11.06
N GLY A 26 12.55 3.17 -10.20
CA GLY A 26 12.71 3.22 -8.74
C GLY A 26 12.95 4.61 -8.17
N GLU A 27 13.10 5.62 -9.02
CA GLU A 27 13.32 7.01 -8.61
C GLU A 27 12.04 7.69 -8.11
N LEU A 28 12.23 8.55 -7.10
CA LEU A 28 11.17 9.43 -6.61
C LEU A 28 10.92 10.53 -7.64
N ARG A 29 9.68 11.03 -7.71
CA ARG A 29 9.39 12.19 -8.55
C ARG A 29 10.06 13.45 -7.97
N THR A 30 10.47 14.32 -8.88
CA THR A 30 11.08 15.63 -8.57
C THR A 30 10.18 16.80 -8.99
N ILE A 31 8.89 16.50 -9.25
CA ILE A 31 7.87 17.47 -9.61
C ILE A 31 6.59 17.20 -8.83
N ASP A 32 5.80 18.25 -8.63
CA ASP A 32 4.46 18.12 -8.09
C ASP A 32 3.51 17.55 -9.14
N ILE A 33 2.58 16.73 -8.67
CA ILE A 33 1.57 16.09 -9.50
C ILE A 33 0.21 16.17 -8.81
N SER A 34 -0.82 16.19 -9.65
CA SER A 34 -2.22 16.11 -9.23
C SER A 34 -2.86 14.89 -9.87
N LYS A 35 -3.88 14.36 -9.20
CA LYS A 35 -4.78 13.35 -9.77
C LYS A 35 -6.20 13.90 -9.75
N GLY A 36 -6.71 14.26 -10.92
CA GLY A 36 -7.94 15.07 -11.01
C GLY A 36 -7.73 16.43 -10.33
N ALA A 37 -8.70 16.84 -9.50
CA ALA A 37 -8.64 18.09 -8.75
C ALA A 37 -7.71 18.06 -7.52
N ARG A 38 -7.21 16.89 -7.13
CA ARG A 38 -6.44 16.72 -5.89
C ARG A 38 -4.94 16.84 -6.12
N ARG A 39 -4.30 17.75 -5.38
CA ARG A 39 -2.83 17.79 -5.24
C ARG A 39 -2.36 16.66 -4.34
N LEU A 40 -1.29 16.01 -4.74
CA LEU A 40 -0.58 15.00 -3.94
C LEU A 40 0.51 15.69 -3.11
N ALA A 41 1.24 14.93 -2.28
CA ALA A 41 2.32 15.50 -1.47
C ALA A 41 3.27 16.39 -2.30
N SER A 42 3.78 17.49 -1.76
CA SER A 42 4.77 18.26 -2.52
C SER A 42 6.08 17.46 -2.57
N TRP A 43 6.69 17.37 -3.76
CA TRP A 43 7.83 16.48 -4.01
C TRP A 43 9.03 16.68 -3.08
N PRO A 44 9.37 17.89 -2.59
CA PRO A 44 10.50 18.07 -1.67
C PRO A 44 10.29 17.35 -0.33
N TYR A 45 9.03 17.11 0.06
CA TYR A 45 8.68 16.50 1.34
C TYR A 45 8.47 14.97 1.27
N ILE A 46 8.53 14.35 0.08
CA ILE A 46 8.32 12.89 -0.05
C ILE A 46 9.25 12.10 0.90
N VAL A 47 10.52 12.49 0.98
CA VAL A 47 11.49 11.79 1.82
C VAL A 47 11.19 12.00 3.31
N SER A 48 10.90 13.23 3.75
CA SER A 48 10.58 13.51 5.16
C SER A 48 9.28 12.82 5.59
N ASP A 49 8.24 12.91 4.77
CA ASP A 49 6.92 12.39 5.08
C ASP A 49 6.93 10.86 5.09
N SER A 50 7.69 10.25 4.17
CA SER A 50 7.88 8.79 4.16
C SER A 50 8.52 8.27 5.46
N LYS A 51 9.44 9.02 6.07
CA LYS A 51 10.09 8.59 7.33
C LYS A 51 9.07 8.54 8.45
N VAL A 52 8.17 9.52 8.54
CA VAL A 52 7.10 9.55 9.55
C VAL A 52 6.15 8.38 9.34
N LEU A 53 5.67 8.22 8.10
CA LEU A 53 4.75 7.16 7.70
C LEU A 53 5.31 5.76 7.99
N PHE A 54 6.50 5.45 7.50
CA PHE A 54 7.07 4.11 7.64
C PHE A 54 7.60 3.83 9.04
N ALA A 55 7.97 4.86 9.82
CA ALA A 55 8.24 4.69 11.24
C ALA A 55 6.95 4.30 12.02
N ALA A 56 5.79 4.86 11.65
CA ALA A 56 4.52 4.44 12.23
C ALA A 56 4.19 2.99 11.89
N LEU A 57 4.32 2.59 10.61
CA LEU A 57 4.11 1.21 10.17
C LEU A 57 5.05 0.24 10.90
N ALA A 58 6.33 0.58 11.03
CA ALA A 58 7.31 -0.25 11.72
C ALA A 58 6.93 -0.51 13.20
N ARG A 59 6.39 0.49 13.90
CA ARG A 59 5.93 0.34 15.29
C ARG A 59 4.71 -0.57 15.43
N GLU A 60 3.79 -0.52 14.46
CA GLU A 60 2.55 -1.29 14.51
C GLU A 60 2.68 -2.71 13.94
N ARG A 61 3.70 -2.96 13.11
CA ARG A 61 3.86 -4.19 12.32
C ARG A 61 3.80 -5.49 13.14
N ALA A 62 4.41 -5.51 14.33
CA ALA A 62 4.36 -6.69 15.20
C ALA A 62 2.94 -7.00 15.67
N ASN A 63 2.12 -5.98 15.91
CA ASN A 63 0.73 -6.13 16.33
C ASN A 63 -0.18 -6.55 15.17
N LEU A 64 0.12 -6.10 13.94
CA LEU A 64 -0.66 -6.49 12.75
C LEU A 64 -0.68 -8.00 12.51
N SER A 65 0.36 -8.73 12.90
CA SER A 65 0.43 -10.19 12.75
C SER A 65 -0.48 -10.94 13.74
N ASN A 66 -0.85 -10.31 14.85
CA ASN A 66 -1.73 -10.88 15.87
C ASN A 66 -3.14 -10.27 15.84
N ALA A 67 -3.36 -9.24 15.02
CA ALA A 67 -4.63 -8.56 14.86
C ALA A 67 -5.70 -9.52 14.32
N SER A 68 -6.96 -9.29 14.69
CA SER A 68 -8.11 -9.87 14.02
C SER A 68 -8.19 -9.40 12.55
N LEU A 69 -9.06 -10.02 11.77
CA LEU A 69 -9.25 -9.65 10.37
C LEU A 69 -9.66 -8.18 10.23
N ASP A 70 -10.60 -7.74 11.05
CA ASP A 70 -11.17 -6.38 10.99
C ASP A 70 -10.14 -5.33 11.43
N GLU A 71 -9.40 -5.61 12.51
CA GLU A 71 -8.30 -4.74 12.96
C GLU A 71 -7.20 -4.64 11.89
N PHE A 72 -6.80 -5.76 11.29
CA PHE A 72 -5.83 -5.75 10.21
C PHE A 72 -6.34 -4.96 9.01
N ALA A 73 -7.59 -5.19 8.59
CA ALA A 73 -8.19 -4.51 7.45
C ALA A 73 -8.22 -2.99 7.64
N LEU A 74 -8.63 -2.52 8.82
CA LEU A 74 -8.65 -1.11 9.17
C LEU A 74 -7.26 -0.47 9.04
N ARG A 75 -6.22 -1.12 9.60
CA ARG A 75 -4.85 -0.60 9.52
C ARG A 75 -4.26 -0.69 8.13
N ALA A 76 -4.51 -1.76 7.39
CA ALA A 76 -4.05 -1.93 6.01
C ALA A 76 -4.60 -0.83 5.10
N VAL A 77 -5.88 -0.47 5.27
CA VAL A 77 -6.52 0.61 4.52
C VAL A 77 -5.95 1.96 4.89
N TYR A 78 -5.73 2.24 6.17
CA TYR A 78 -5.05 3.45 6.62
C TYR A 78 -3.70 3.64 5.91
N TYR A 79 -2.82 2.62 5.94
CA TYR A 79 -1.52 2.71 5.25
C TYR A 79 -1.65 2.79 3.74
N MET A 80 -2.70 2.19 3.15
CA MET A 80 -3.02 2.38 1.73
C MET A 80 -3.44 3.84 1.44
N GLY A 81 -4.20 4.50 2.30
CA GLY A 81 -4.52 5.92 2.17
C GLY A 81 -3.28 6.79 2.20
N GLU A 82 -2.45 6.61 3.23
CA GLU A 82 -1.22 7.38 3.46
C GLU A 82 -0.23 7.24 2.31
N ILE A 83 0.03 6.01 1.84
CA ILE A 83 0.92 5.78 0.69
C ILE A 83 0.33 6.40 -0.59
N ASN A 84 -0.99 6.43 -0.75
CA ASN A 84 -1.65 6.98 -1.93
C ASN A 84 -1.53 8.51 -1.95
N ALA A 85 -1.58 9.15 -0.78
CA ALA A 85 -1.37 10.58 -0.62
C ALA A 85 0.11 10.98 -0.82
N LEU A 86 1.05 10.18 -0.31
CA LEU A 86 2.50 10.38 -0.53
C LEU A 86 2.85 10.35 -2.03
N HIS A 87 2.29 9.38 -2.76
CA HIS A 87 2.39 9.25 -4.22
C HIS A 87 3.81 9.47 -4.76
N PRO A 88 4.81 8.67 -4.32
CA PRO A 88 6.22 9.02 -4.43
C PRO A 88 6.79 8.97 -5.86
N PHE A 89 6.08 8.39 -6.82
CA PHE A 89 6.59 8.13 -8.16
C PHE A 89 5.86 8.93 -9.24
N ARG A 90 6.49 9.10 -10.41
CA ARG A 90 5.83 9.74 -11.55
C ARG A 90 4.73 8.89 -12.17
N GLU A 91 4.91 7.57 -12.25
CA GLU A 91 3.88 6.61 -12.65
C GLU A 91 4.03 5.30 -11.84
N GLY A 92 2.97 4.51 -11.84
CA GLY A 92 2.97 3.16 -11.25
C GLY A 92 2.65 3.11 -9.75
N ASN A 93 2.29 4.25 -9.14
CA ASN A 93 2.01 4.35 -7.69
C ASN A 93 0.95 3.34 -7.22
N GLY A 94 -0.23 3.32 -7.85
CA GLY A 94 -1.31 2.44 -7.40
C GLY A 94 -0.98 0.95 -7.50
N ARG A 95 -0.23 0.53 -8.52
CA ARG A 95 0.22 -0.88 -8.66
C ARG A 95 1.25 -1.25 -7.60
N THR A 96 2.22 -0.37 -7.38
CA THR A 96 3.27 -0.56 -6.36
C THR A 96 2.66 -0.61 -4.96
N GLN A 97 1.76 0.32 -4.65
CA GLN A 97 1.06 0.35 -3.38
C GLN A 97 0.28 -0.93 -3.10
N ARG A 98 -0.50 -1.43 -4.06
CA ARG A 98 -1.28 -2.65 -3.86
C ARG A 98 -0.40 -3.85 -3.59
N GLU A 99 0.73 -3.97 -4.30
CA GLU A 99 1.70 -5.03 -4.05
C GLU A 99 2.32 -4.89 -2.63
N PHE A 100 2.64 -3.66 -2.22
CA PHE A 100 3.21 -3.37 -0.90
C PHE A 100 2.26 -3.80 0.23
N ILE A 101 0.99 -3.42 0.13
CA ILE A 101 -0.04 -3.79 1.12
C ILE A 101 -0.39 -5.29 1.02
N SER A 102 -0.34 -5.89 -0.16
CA SER A 102 -0.53 -7.35 -0.33
C SER A 102 0.58 -8.15 0.35
N GLN A 103 1.83 -7.67 0.28
CA GLN A 103 2.96 -8.29 0.96
C GLN A 103 2.87 -8.11 2.48
N LEU A 104 2.42 -6.94 2.95
CA LEU A 104 2.14 -6.70 4.37
C LEU A 104 1.06 -7.65 4.89
N ALA A 105 -0.03 -7.83 4.14
CA ALA A 105 -1.08 -8.78 4.48
C ALA A 105 -0.56 -10.21 4.55
N LYS A 106 0.23 -10.63 3.56
CA LYS A 106 0.83 -11.98 3.54
C LYS A 106 1.66 -12.24 4.80
N GLU A 107 2.45 -11.26 5.22
CA GLU A 107 3.25 -11.38 6.44
C GLU A 107 2.40 -11.46 7.71
N ALA A 108 1.30 -10.71 7.76
CA ALA A 108 0.33 -10.76 8.85
C ALA A 108 -0.58 -12.01 8.82
N GLY A 109 -0.37 -12.95 7.89
CA GLY A 109 -1.17 -14.18 7.77
C GLY A 109 -2.50 -13.98 7.04
N TYR A 110 -2.65 -12.88 6.31
CA TYR A 110 -3.81 -12.54 5.50
C TYR A 110 -3.48 -12.58 4.00
N LYS A 111 -4.51 -12.56 3.16
CA LYS A 111 -4.39 -12.44 1.71
C LYS A 111 -5.38 -11.39 1.25
N ILE A 112 -4.93 -10.45 0.42
CA ILE A 112 -5.80 -9.51 -0.28
C ILE A 112 -6.07 -10.03 -1.69
N SER A 113 -7.33 -10.30 -1.99
CA SER A 113 -7.82 -10.68 -3.30
C SER A 113 -8.38 -9.46 -4.00
N TRP A 114 -7.63 -8.92 -4.95
CA TRP A 114 -8.10 -7.85 -5.84
C TRP A 114 -9.05 -8.37 -6.95
N SER A 115 -9.23 -9.69 -7.02
CA SER A 115 -10.15 -10.33 -7.97
C SER A 115 -11.60 -9.95 -7.65
N GLY A 116 -12.27 -9.28 -8.59
CA GLY A 116 -13.66 -8.87 -8.42
C GLY A 116 -13.85 -7.40 -8.03
N ILE A 117 -12.77 -6.64 -7.81
CA ILE A 117 -12.82 -5.17 -7.78
C ILE A 117 -12.34 -4.67 -9.15
N SER A 118 -13.15 -3.86 -9.82
CA SER A 118 -12.72 -3.25 -11.08
C SER A 118 -11.62 -2.19 -10.83
N PRO A 119 -10.70 -1.99 -11.79
CA PRO A 119 -9.71 -0.92 -11.69
C PRO A 119 -10.34 0.47 -11.49
N LEU A 120 -11.53 0.70 -12.06
CA LEU A 120 -12.25 1.97 -11.93
C LEU A 120 -12.73 2.21 -10.51
N GLU A 121 -13.26 1.19 -9.83
CA GLU A 121 -13.68 1.31 -8.43
C GLU A 121 -12.48 1.60 -7.52
N VAL A 122 -11.34 0.92 -7.73
CA VAL A 122 -10.10 1.22 -6.99
C VAL A 122 -9.67 2.67 -7.22
N ILE A 123 -9.71 3.16 -8.45
CA ILE A 123 -9.33 4.53 -8.79
C ILE A 123 -10.28 5.53 -8.13
N ALA A 124 -11.59 5.28 -8.16
CA ALA A 124 -12.60 6.14 -7.56
C ALA A 124 -12.44 6.22 -6.04
N ALA A 125 -12.31 5.07 -5.36
CA ALA A 125 -12.08 5.01 -3.91
C ALA A 125 -10.77 5.69 -3.50
N SER A 126 -9.68 5.46 -4.27
CA SER A 126 -8.39 6.12 -4.01
C SER A 126 -8.45 7.64 -4.22
N ALA A 127 -9.29 8.12 -5.15
CA ALA A 127 -9.48 9.54 -5.39
C ALA A 127 -10.31 10.19 -4.27
N ALA A 128 -11.31 9.48 -3.77
CA ALA A 128 -12.21 9.94 -2.72
C ALA A 128 -11.61 9.87 -1.30
N SER A 129 -10.56 9.07 -1.08
CA SER A 129 -9.96 8.88 0.25
C SER A 129 -8.90 9.92 0.57
N MET A 130 -9.05 10.65 1.67
CA MET A 130 -8.04 11.61 2.16
C MET A 130 -7.24 11.01 3.33
N PRO A 131 -6.01 11.50 3.63
CA PRO A 131 -5.31 11.15 4.86
C PRO A 131 -6.22 11.39 6.09
N GLY A 132 -6.48 10.35 6.87
CA GLY A 132 -7.39 10.36 8.02
C GLY A 132 -8.88 10.20 7.68
N GLU A 133 -9.24 10.14 6.39
CA GLU A 133 -10.61 9.88 5.89
C GLU A 133 -10.57 8.83 4.77
N GLU A 134 -10.11 7.62 5.11
CA GLU A 134 -9.98 6.50 4.17
C GLU A 134 -11.26 5.68 4.02
N VAL A 135 -12.40 6.18 4.53
CA VAL A 135 -13.71 5.52 4.50
C VAL A 135 -14.07 4.97 3.10
N PRO A 136 -13.80 5.65 1.97
CA PRO A 136 -14.08 5.09 0.65
C PRO A 136 -13.16 3.92 0.26
N LEU A 137 -11.87 3.96 0.61
CA LEU A 137 -10.95 2.84 0.43
C LEU A 137 -11.32 1.68 1.35
N TYR A 138 -11.74 1.99 2.59
CA TYR A 138 -12.20 1.00 3.56
C TYR A 138 -13.45 0.28 3.02
N ALA A 139 -14.46 1.01 2.58
CA ALA A 139 -15.69 0.48 2.01
C ALA A 139 -15.46 -0.36 0.73
N LEU A 140 -14.46 -0.01 -0.08
CA LEU A 140 -14.04 -0.82 -1.24
C LEU A 140 -13.42 -2.16 -0.83
N THR A 141 -12.68 -2.16 0.29
CA THR A 141 -12.01 -3.35 0.83
C THR A 141 -12.86 -4.14 1.82
N GLU A 142 -13.96 -3.56 2.31
CA GLU A 142 -14.79 -4.12 3.36
C GLU A 142 -15.33 -5.49 2.93
N THR A 143 -14.86 -6.50 3.66
CA THR A 143 -15.44 -7.85 3.83
C THR A 143 -15.27 -8.91 2.73
N ARG A 144 -14.77 -8.60 1.52
CA ARG A 144 -14.62 -9.65 0.47
C ARG A 144 -13.22 -9.90 -0.03
N CYS A 145 -12.30 -8.97 0.23
CA CYS A 145 -10.97 -9.03 -0.38
C CYS A 145 -9.90 -9.53 0.58
N ILE A 146 -9.98 -9.20 1.87
CA ILE A 146 -9.01 -9.69 2.85
C ILE A 146 -9.55 -10.95 3.49
N VAL A 147 -8.85 -12.07 3.29
CA VAL A 147 -9.18 -13.35 3.90
C VAL A 147 -7.98 -13.86 4.68
N ARG A 148 -8.19 -14.70 5.70
CA ARG A 148 -7.08 -15.43 6.32
C ARG A 148 -6.37 -16.24 5.23
N HIS A 149 -5.06 -16.09 5.14
CA HIS A 149 -4.27 -16.91 4.23
C HIS A 149 -4.39 -18.36 4.71
N PRO A 150 -4.76 -19.33 3.86
CA PRO A 150 -4.66 -20.73 4.24
C PRO A 150 -3.19 -20.97 4.54
N ARG A 151 -2.85 -21.14 5.82
CA ARG A 151 -1.53 -21.63 6.17
C ARG A 151 -1.42 -22.97 5.47
N HIS A 152 -0.35 -23.19 4.69
CA HIS A 152 0.09 -24.55 4.48
C HIS A 152 0.30 -25.11 5.89
N THR A 153 -0.61 -25.97 6.34
CA THR A 153 -0.34 -26.85 7.45
C THR A 153 0.91 -27.60 7.03
N LEU A 154 2.07 -27.22 7.54
CA LEU A 154 3.19 -28.13 7.58
C LEU A 154 2.71 -29.23 8.52
N ILE A 155 2.15 -30.27 7.91
CA ILE A 155 1.99 -31.57 8.53
C ILE A 155 3.42 -31.98 8.83
N PHE A 156 3.87 -31.75 10.06
CA PHE A 156 4.94 -32.53 10.62
C PHE A 156 4.34 -33.92 10.83
N ALA A 157 4.54 -34.79 9.83
CA ALA A 157 4.46 -36.23 9.96
C ALA A 157 5.89 -36.76 10.08
#